data_AF-A0A9P7A3L9-F1
#
_entry.id   AF-A0A9P7A3L9-F1
#
_cell.length_a   1.000
_cell.length_b   1.000
_cell.length_c   1.000
_cell.angle_alpha   90.00
_cell.angle_beta   90.00
_cell.angle_gamma   90.00
#
_symmetry.space_group_name_H-M   'P 1'
#
loop_
_entity.id
_entity.type
_entity.pdbx_description
1 polymer ?
#
loop_
_entity_poly.entity_id
_entity_poly.type
_entity_poly.pdbx_seq_one_letter_code
_entity_poly.pdbx_strand_id
1 'polypeptide(L)'
;MDTDCSSEFSMVRGMLQEHSGMNPILLDRDILRDHNAEVRVHPCHWDGCPMHIAVEHKQVSKHLQQHHNINTSATSEDTEQISCLWTGCRHAMKPGNLPRHILSHLGVRWMCSTCEASLSREDAFRRHALEKGCQHAKAVVKYGDGSLVIDTVCIDGGWSASQNVVCIP
;
A
#
# COMPACT_ATOMS: atom_id res chain seq x y z
N MET A 1 -19.69 22.26 2.27
CA MET A 1 -19.45 22.45 3.72
C MET A 1 -18.36 21.46 4.04
N ASP A 2 -17.17 21.86 3.66
CA ASP A 2 -16.01 21.02 3.44
C ASP A 2 -15.17 21.16 4.70
N THR A 3 -15.24 20.15 5.57
CA THR A 3 -14.37 20.09 6.73
C THR A 3 -12.96 19.84 6.21
N ASP A 4 -12.13 20.88 6.26
CA ASP A 4 -10.76 20.88 5.79
C ASP A 4 -9.95 19.81 6.54
N CYS A 5 -9.71 18.69 5.87
CA CYS A 5 -8.90 17.55 6.35
C CYS A 5 -7.54 18.04 6.92
N SER A 6 -7.00 19.13 6.36
CA SER A 6 -5.76 19.77 6.79
C SER A 6 -5.78 20.25 8.25
N SER A 7 -6.94 20.65 8.78
CA SER A 7 -7.08 21.16 10.15
C SER A 7 -7.04 20.04 11.19
N GLU A 8 -7.66 18.90 10.90
CA GLU A 8 -7.64 17.74 11.81
C GLU A 8 -6.23 17.12 11.88
N PHE A 9 -5.53 17.08 10.75
CA PHE A 9 -4.13 16.67 10.68
C PHE A 9 -3.19 17.55 11.51
N SER A 10 -3.40 18.87 11.53
CA SER A 10 -2.57 19.79 12.32
C SER A 10 -2.73 19.56 13.83
N MET A 11 -3.93 19.23 14.30
CA MET A 11 -4.18 18.95 15.72
C MET A 11 -3.58 17.60 16.13
N VAL A 12 -3.78 16.55 15.32
CA VAL A 12 -3.20 15.22 15.57
C VAL A 12 -1.67 15.26 15.54
N ARG A 13 -1.08 16.02 14.62
CA ARG A 13 0.37 16.24 14.54
C ARG A 13 0.92 16.97 15.77
N GLY A 14 0.19 17.96 16.28
CA GLY A 14 0.55 18.68 17.51
C GLY A 14 0.55 17.76 18.73
N MET A 15 -0.45 16.89 18.86
CA MET A 15 -0.54 15.95 20.00
C MET A 15 0.52 14.83 19.96
N LEU A 16 0.98 14.42 18.78
CA LEU A 16 2.00 13.37 18.62
C LEU A 16 3.44 13.90 18.77
N GLN A 17 3.66 15.19 18.51
CA GLN A 17 4.96 15.83 18.71
C GLN A 17 5.34 15.93 20.20
N GLU A 18 4.38 16.09 21.10
CA GLU A 18 4.64 16.25 22.54
C GLU A 18 5.07 14.96 23.26
N HIS A 19 4.86 13.78 22.64
CA HIS A 19 5.09 12.51 23.33
C HIS A 19 6.24 11.64 22.81
N SER A 20 6.81 11.85 21.62
CA SER A 20 7.88 10.92 21.13
C SER A 20 8.85 11.41 20.05
N GLY A 21 8.71 12.60 19.45
CA GLY A 21 9.64 13.06 18.40
C GLY A 21 9.72 12.19 17.13
N MET A 22 8.84 11.19 16.99
CA MET A 22 8.74 10.31 15.82
C MET A 22 7.50 10.66 15.01
N ASN A 23 7.63 10.79 13.69
CA ASN A 23 6.48 10.97 12.81
C ASN A 23 5.59 9.72 12.85
N PRO A 24 4.27 9.85 13.04
CA PRO A 24 3.37 8.71 13.12
C PRO A 24 3.22 7.98 11.79
N ILE A 25 2.91 6.69 11.87
CA ILE A 25 2.49 5.87 10.74
C ILE A 25 1.00 6.14 10.50
N LEU A 26 0.72 6.92 9.46
CA LEU A 26 -0.65 7.26 9.05
C LEU A 26 -1.20 6.17 8.12
N LEU A 27 -2.31 5.56 8.51
CA LEU A 27 -2.97 4.48 7.76
C LEU A 27 -4.40 4.84 7.41
N ASP A 28 -4.91 4.28 6.31
CA ASP A 28 -6.33 4.33 6.01
C ASP A 28 -7.12 3.49 7.04
N ARG A 29 -8.20 4.04 7.60
CA ARG A 29 -9.05 3.34 8.56
C ARG A 29 -9.69 2.07 7.99
N ASP A 30 -9.85 1.97 6.68
CA ASP A 30 -10.34 0.77 6.01
C ASP A 30 -9.46 -0.46 6.23
N ILE A 31 -8.18 -0.27 6.51
CA ILE A 31 -7.24 -1.36 6.80
C ILE A 31 -7.73 -2.20 7.99
N LEU A 32 -8.33 -1.59 9.01
CA LEU A 32 -8.85 -2.29 10.18
C LEU A 32 -10.08 -3.15 9.88
N ARG A 33 -10.78 -2.89 8.77
CA ARG A 33 -11.94 -3.69 8.35
C ARG A 33 -11.52 -4.89 7.52
N ASP A 34 -10.40 -4.77 6.82
CA ASP A 34 -9.90 -5.79 5.90
C ASP A 34 -8.84 -6.71 6.54
N HIS A 35 -8.26 -6.34 7.69
CA HIS A 35 -7.23 -7.10 8.41
C HIS A 35 -7.58 -7.26 9.90
N ASN A 36 -7.36 -8.45 10.46
CA ASN A 36 -7.69 -8.80 11.86
C ASN A 36 -6.49 -9.35 12.66
N ALA A 37 -5.29 -9.26 12.11
CA ALA A 37 -4.05 -9.71 12.74
C ALA A 37 -2.91 -8.78 12.30
N GLU A 38 -2.09 -9.19 11.34
CA GLU A 38 -0.97 -8.39 10.85
C GLU A 38 -1.24 -7.85 9.44
N VAL A 39 -0.80 -6.62 9.20
CA VAL A 39 -0.79 -5.99 7.88
C VAL A 39 0.58 -5.41 7.61
N ARG A 40 1.10 -5.65 6.40
CA ARG A 40 2.35 -5.04 5.95
C ARG A 40 2.07 -3.75 5.22
N VAL A 41 2.74 -2.68 5.63
CA VAL A 41 2.57 -1.33 5.10
C VAL A 41 3.89 -0.74 4.61
N HIS A 42 3.81 0.25 3.73
CA HIS A 42 4.97 0.94 3.16
C HIS A 42 4.65 2.42 2.96
N PRO A 43 5.61 3.35 3.16
CA PRO A 43 5.39 4.76 2.83
C PRO A 43 4.88 4.98 1.40
N CYS A 44 3.86 5.80 1.25
CA CYS A 44 3.39 6.26 -0.04
C CYS A 44 4.31 7.40 -0.52
N HIS A 45 4.93 7.23 -1.68
CA HIS A 45 5.76 8.29 -2.28
C HIS A 45 5.09 8.98 -3.47
N TRP A 46 3.77 8.89 -3.55
CA TRP A 46 2.96 9.61 -4.52
C TRP A 46 2.89 11.09 -4.16
N ASP A 47 3.53 11.95 -4.95
CA ASP A 47 3.45 13.41 -4.82
C ASP A 47 3.61 13.95 -3.38
N GLY A 48 4.55 13.38 -2.62
CA GLY A 48 4.83 13.80 -1.24
C GLY A 48 3.80 13.37 -0.19
N CYS A 49 2.94 12.39 -0.50
CA CYS A 49 1.96 11.83 0.43
C CYS A 49 2.60 11.39 1.77
N PRO A 50 2.07 11.78 2.93
CA PRO A 50 2.62 11.40 4.23
C PRO A 50 2.14 10.02 4.74
N MET A 51 1.26 9.36 3.98
CA MET A 51 0.58 8.13 4.37
C MET A 51 1.43 6.89 4.17
N HIS A 52 1.08 5.83 4.88
CA HIS A 52 1.51 4.48 4.60
C HIS A 52 0.36 3.68 3.98
N ILE A 53 0.69 2.79 3.05
CA ILE A 53 -0.26 1.96 2.33
C ILE A 53 0.04 0.50 2.57
N ALA A 54 -1.02 -0.29 2.78
CA ALA A 54 -0.88 -1.74 2.85
C ALA A 54 -0.46 -2.30 1.49
N VAL A 55 0.46 -3.27 1.51
CA VAL A 55 1.17 -3.78 0.33
C VAL A 55 0.31 -4.81 -0.42
N GLU A 56 -0.91 -4.41 -0.78
CA GLU A 56 -1.95 -5.26 -1.37
C GLU A 56 -2.75 -4.50 -2.42
N HIS A 57 -3.09 -5.17 -3.53
CA HIS A 57 -3.76 -4.51 -4.66
C HIS A 57 -5.06 -3.80 -4.27
N LYS A 58 -5.89 -4.42 -3.43
CA LYS A 58 -7.16 -3.86 -2.95
C LYS A 58 -6.92 -2.59 -2.14
N GLN A 59 -5.97 -2.61 -1.21
CA GLN A 59 -5.66 -1.47 -0.33
C GLN A 59 -5.00 -0.32 -1.08
N VAL A 60 -4.07 -0.62 -1.99
CA VAL A 60 -3.49 0.40 -2.88
C VAL A 60 -4.59 1.05 -3.72
N SER A 61 -5.52 0.27 -4.28
CA SER A 61 -6.64 0.81 -5.06
C SER A 61 -7.51 1.76 -4.24
N LYS A 62 -7.91 1.36 -3.03
CA LYS A 62 -8.70 2.20 -2.11
C LYS A 62 -7.97 3.49 -1.75
N HIS A 63 -6.70 3.38 -1.35
CA HIS A 63 -5.88 4.54 -1.01
C HIS A 63 -5.77 5.55 -2.17
N LEU A 64 -5.55 5.07 -3.41
CA LEU A 64 -5.49 5.93 -4.59
C LEU A 64 -6.82 6.63 -4.88
N GLN A 65 -7.95 5.96 -4.63
CA GLN A 65 -9.28 6.56 -4.77
C GLN A 65 -9.53 7.62 -3.68
N GLN A 66 -9.26 7.29 -2.42
CA GLN A 66 -9.60 8.13 -1.26
C GLN A 66 -8.67 9.34 -1.10
N HIS A 67 -7.36 9.16 -1.31
CA HIS A 67 -6.35 10.17 -0.96
C HIS A 67 -5.74 10.87 -2.18
N HIS A 68 -5.95 10.32 -3.39
CA HIS A 68 -5.37 10.86 -4.64
C HIS A 68 -6.41 11.13 -5.72
N ASN A 69 -7.70 10.90 -5.43
CA ASN A 69 -8.82 11.11 -6.37
C ASN A 69 -8.67 10.35 -7.69
N ILE A 70 -8.03 9.18 -7.67
CA ILE A 70 -7.82 8.37 -8.88
C ILE A 70 -8.89 7.31 -8.97
N ASN A 71 -9.72 7.38 -10.01
CA ASN A 71 -10.72 6.36 -10.27
C ASN A 71 -10.08 5.07 -10.83
N THR A 72 -9.54 4.23 -9.95
CA THR A 72 -8.91 2.95 -10.33
C THR A 72 -9.91 1.89 -10.81
N SER A 73 -11.22 2.16 -10.82
CA SER A 73 -12.21 1.29 -11.48
C SER A 73 -12.36 1.59 -12.98
N ALA A 74 -11.87 2.74 -13.44
CA ALA A 74 -11.94 3.15 -14.84
C ALA A 74 -11.01 2.28 -15.72
N THR A 75 -11.63 1.38 -16.46
CA THR A 75 -10.96 0.37 -17.31
C THR A 75 -11.36 0.47 -18.79
N SER A 76 -12.25 1.40 -19.14
CA SER A 76 -12.74 1.54 -20.53
C SER A 76 -11.61 1.91 -21.50
N GLU A 77 -11.85 1.70 -22.79
CA GLU A 77 -10.91 2.10 -23.84
C GLU A 77 -10.74 3.61 -23.92
N ASP A 78 -11.83 4.34 -23.68
CA ASP A 78 -11.86 5.81 -23.71
C ASP A 78 -11.35 6.47 -22.42
N THR A 79 -10.96 5.69 -21.40
CA THR A 79 -10.41 6.26 -20.18
C THR A 79 -9.04 6.88 -20.46
N GLU A 80 -8.91 8.18 -20.17
CA GLU A 80 -7.64 8.91 -20.29
C GLU A 80 -6.54 8.28 -19.44
N GLN A 81 -5.31 8.32 -19.95
CA GLN A 81 -4.15 7.83 -19.21
C GLN A 81 -3.75 8.84 -18.12
N ILE A 82 -3.36 8.33 -16.97
CA ILE A 82 -2.78 9.10 -15.87
C ILE A 82 -1.29 8.81 -15.77
N SER A 83 -0.49 9.85 -15.49
CA SER A 83 0.93 9.71 -15.20
C SER A 83 1.13 9.32 -13.74
N CYS A 84 1.97 8.31 -13.49
CA CYS A 84 2.40 7.98 -12.14
C CYS A 84 3.20 9.14 -11.53
N LEU A 85 2.82 9.59 -10.33
CA LEU A 85 3.50 10.63 -9.56
C LEU A 85 4.31 10.06 -8.39
N TRP A 86 4.58 8.76 -8.41
CA TRP A 86 5.52 8.16 -7.47
C TRP A 86 6.90 8.80 -7.65
N THR A 87 7.59 9.09 -6.54
CA THR A 87 8.91 9.74 -6.57
C THR A 87 9.87 8.98 -7.49
N GLY A 88 10.36 9.64 -8.54
CA GLY A 88 11.24 9.04 -9.56
C GLY A 88 10.55 8.28 -10.69
N CYS A 89 9.22 8.23 -10.73
CA CYS A 89 8.42 7.60 -11.79
C CYS A 89 7.63 8.65 -12.58
N ARG A 90 7.41 8.39 -13.89
CA ARG A 90 6.54 9.20 -14.77
C ARG A 90 5.79 8.36 -15.81
N HIS A 91 5.64 7.06 -15.59
CA HIS A 91 4.96 6.18 -16.54
C HIS A 91 3.47 6.52 -16.64
N ALA A 92 2.97 6.70 -17.87
CA ALA A 92 1.56 6.88 -18.15
C ALA A 92 0.84 5.55 -18.35
N MET A 93 -0.35 5.39 -17.78
CA MET A 93 -1.18 4.19 -17.92
C MET A 93 -2.65 4.47 -17.61
N LYS A 94 -3.53 3.52 -17.94
CA LYS A 94 -4.93 3.58 -17.50
C LYS A 94 -5.02 3.56 -15.97
N PRO A 95 -5.96 4.32 -15.36
CA PRO A 95 -6.18 4.34 -13.92
C PRO A 95 -6.34 2.95 -13.30
N GLY A 96 -7.06 2.02 -13.94
CA GLY A 96 -7.23 0.65 -13.45
C GLY A 96 -5.96 -0.21 -13.41
N ASN A 97 -4.89 0.19 -14.12
CA ASN A 97 -3.60 -0.48 -14.06
C ASN A 97 -2.68 0.10 -12.97
N LEU A 98 -3.02 1.28 -12.44
CA LEU A 98 -2.17 2.01 -11.50
C LEU A 98 -1.93 1.26 -10.18
N PRO A 99 -2.92 0.62 -9.53
CA PRO A 99 -2.64 -0.10 -8.27
C PRO A 99 -1.59 -1.20 -8.44
N ARG A 100 -1.69 -1.97 -9.53
CA ARG A 100 -0.69 -3.00 -9.87
C ARG A 100 0.67 -2.40 -10.16
N HIS A 101 0.72 -1.24 -10.83
CA HIS A 101 1.98 -0.54 -11.05
C HIS A 101 2.63 -0.09 -9.74
N ILE A 102 1.87 0.48 -8.80
CA ILE A 102 2.40 0.90 -7.50
C ILE A 102 3.00 -0.27 -6.71
N LEU A 103 2.42 -1.47 -6.75
CA LEU A 103 3.02 -2.66 -6.12
C LEU A 103 4.46 -2.95 -6.59
N SER A 104 4.82 -2.54 -7.81
CA SER A 104 6.20 -2.66 -8.29
C SER A 104 7.17 -1.70 -7.59
N HIS A 105 6.71 -0.52 -7.20
CA HIS A 105 7.49 0.43 -6.38
C HIS A 105 7.65 -0.05 -4.95
N LEU A 106 6.65 -0.77 -4.42
CA LEU A 106 6.70 -1.37 -3.09
C LEU A 106 7.60 -2.63 -3.01
N GLY A 107 8.25 -3.00 -4.12
CA GLY A 107 9.25 -4.08 -4.16
C GLY A 107 8.67 -5.48 -3.95
N VAL A 108 7.37 -5.69 -4.20
CA VAL A 108 6.74 -7.01 -4.03
C VAL A 108 7.29 -8.00 -5.05
N ARG A 109 7.88 -9.10 -4.56
CA ARG A 109 8.44 -10.18 -5.39
C ARG A 109 7.99 -11.54 -4.89
N TRP A 110 7.57 -12.38 -5.83
CA TRP A 110 7.14 -13.75 -5.61
C TRP A 110 8.29 -14.67 -6.01
N MET A 111 9.02 -15.18 -5.02
CA MET A 111 10.17 -16.05 -5.24
C MET A 111 9.73 -17.51 -5.26
N CYS A 112 10.16 -18.25 -6.27
CA CYS A 112 9.96 -19.69 -6.32
C CYS A 112 10.88 -20.40 -5.32
N SER A 113 10.31 -21.21 -4.42
CA SER A 113 11.09 -22.00 -3.46
C SER A 113 11.95 -23.09 -4.10
N THR A 114 11.70 -23.44 -5.37
CA THR A 114 12.34 -24.57 -6.04
C THR A 114 13.46 -24.15 -6.99
N CYS A 115 13.21 -23.13 -7.84
CA CYS A 115 14.19 -22.65 -8.82
C CYS A 115 14.70 -21.23 -8.54
N GLU A 116 14.24 -20.61 -7.45
CA GLU A 116 14.63 -19.25 -7.04
C GLU A 116 14.25 -18.14 -8.04
N ALA A 117 13.41 -18.43 -9.03
CA ALA A 117 12.89 -17.43 -9.95
C ALA A 117 12.15 -16.31 -9.20
N SER A 118 12.48 -15.06 -9.54
CA SER A 118 11.85 -13.86 -8.97
C SER A 118 10.79 -13.30 -9.91
N LEU A 119 9.53 -13.41 -9.52
CA LEU A 119 8.40 -12.95 -10.31
C LEU A 119 7.80 -11.69 -9.68
N SER A 120 7.37 -10.74 -10.50
CA SER A 120 6.82 -9.46 -10.03
C SER A 120 5.36 -9.56 -9.59
N ARG A 121 4.70 -10.71 -9.82
CA ARG A 121 3.24 -10.88 -9.63
C ARG A 121 2.88 -12.29 -9.18
N GLU A 122 1.79 -12.38 -8.42
CA GLU A 122 1.23 -13.64 -7.95
C GLU A 122 0.74 -14.53 -9.09
N ASP A 123 0.03 -13.98 -10.08
CA ASP A 123 -0.51 -14.76 -11.20
C ASP A 123 0.59 -15.27 -12.13
N ALA A 124 1.67 -14.50 -12.28
CA ALA A 124 2.89 -14.97 -12.94
C ALA A 124 3.51 -16.15 -12.17
N PHE A 125 3.57 -16.06 -10.84
CA PHE A 125 4.00 -17.19 -9.99
C PHE A 125 3.09 -18.41 -10.11
N ARG A 126 1.78 -18.24 -10.08
CA ARG A 126 0.83 -19.35 -10.26
C ARG A 126 1.02 -20.07 -11.58
N ARG A 127 1.26 -19.33 -12.68
CA ARG A 127 1.60 -19.92 -13.97
C ARG A 127 2.94 -20.67 -13.93
N HIS A 128 3.96 -20.06 -13.33
CA HIS A 128 5.28 -20.66 -13.17
C HIS A 128 5.24 -21.96 -12.35
N ALA A 129 4.44 -22.02 -11.29
CA ALA A 129 4.27 -23.22 -10.45
C ALA A 129 3.59 -24.40 -11.16
N LEU A 130 3.15 -24.23 -12.41
CA LEU A 130 2.65 -25.30 -13.29
C LEU A 130 3.73 -25.82 -14.25
N GLU A 131 4.87 -25.14 -14.38
CA GLU A 131 5.96 -25.51 -15.28
C GLU A 131 6.73 -26.73 -14.76
N LYS A 132 7.25 -27.55 -15.68
CA LYS A 132 8.07 -28.72 -15.34
C LYS A 132 9.28 -28.27 -14.51
N GLY A 133 9.51 -28.95 -13.39
CA GLY A 133 10.59 -28.63 -12.45
C GLY A 133 10.19 -27.64 -11.33
N CYS A 134 9.02 -27.00 -11.41
CA CYS A 134 8.49 -26.12 -10.35
C CYS A 134 7.06 -26.48 -9.94
N GLN A 135 6.58 -27.66 -10.34
CA GLN A 135 5.28 -28.18 -9.94
C GLN A 135 5.17 -28.24 -8.41
N HIS A 136 4.19 -27.53 -7.88
CA HIS A 136 3.96 -27.38 -6.43
C HIS A 136 5.01 -26.55 -5.68
N ALA A 137 5.82 -25.76 -6.38
CA ALA A 137 6.66 -24.77 -5.73
C ALA A 137 5.79 -23.84 -4.87
N LYS A 138 6.30 -23.47 -3.70
CA LYS A 138 5.67 -22.46 -2.85
C LYS A 138 6.25 -21.10 -3.19
N ALA A 139 5.42 -20.06 -3.05
CA ALA A 139 5.91 -18.70 -3.12
C ALA A 139 6.52 -18.30 -1.78
N VAL A 140 7.70 -17.71 -1.82
CA VAL A 140 8.24 -16.88 -0.74
C VAL A 140 8.08 -15.43 -1.19
N VAL A 141 7.22 -14.67 -0.52
CA VAL A 141 6.98 -13.27 -0.86
C VAL A 141 8.03 -12.40 -0.18
N LYS A 142 8.75 -11.61 -0.99
CA LYS A 142 9.66 -10.56 -0.53
C LYS A 142 9.03 -9.19 -0.79
N TYR A 143 9.38 -8.24 0.05
CA TYR A 143 8.88 -6.87 0.00
C TYR A 143 10.07 -5.91 -0.11
N GLY A 144 9.84 -4.71 -0.61
CA GLY A 144 10.86 -3.68 -0.69
C GLY A 144 11.36 -3.22 0.67
N ASP A 145 12.55 -2.64 0.67
CA ASP A 145 13.14 -2.00 1.85
C ASP A 145 12.19 -0.92 2.39
N GLY A 146 12.09 -0.81 3.72
CA GLY A 146 11.18 0.13 4.37
C GLY A 146 9.75 -0.38 4.60
N SER A 147 9.45 -1.65 4.31
CA SER A 147 8.17 -2.24 4.73
C SER A 147 8.10 -2.46 6.25
N LEU A 148 6.96 -2.11 6.84
CA LEU A 148 6.68 -2.24 8.26
C LEU A 148 5.55 -3.26 8.46
N VAL A 149 5.58 -3.99 9.57
CA VAL A 149 4.48 -4.88 9.98
C VAL A 149 3.74 -4.21 11.12
N ILE A 150 2.43 -4.04 10.95
CA ILE A 150 1.53 -3.47 11.94
C ILE A 150 0.60 -4.56 12.43
N ASP A 151 0.38 -4.60 13.73
CA ASP A 151 -0.56 -5.52 14.37
C ASP A 151 -1.88 -4.77 14.54
N THR A 152 -2.83 -5.06 13.67
CA THR A 152 -4.16 -4.43 13.67
C THR A 152 -4.95 -4.71 14.94
N VAL A 153 -4.64 -5.77 15.69
CA VAL A 153 -5.27 -6.05 16.98
C VAL A 153 -4.84 -5.04 18.05
N CYS A 154 -3.65 -4.45 17.89
CA CYS A 154 -3.12 -3.43 18.79
C CYS A 154 -3.62 -2.00 18.45
N ILE A 155 -4.50 -1.85 17.47
CA ILE A 155 -5.07 -0.56 17.07
C ILE A 155 -6.46 -0.42 17.70
N ASP A 156 -6.55 0.28 18.82
CA ASP A 156 -7.81 0.54 19.52
C ASP A 156 -8.37 1.91 19.11
N GLY A 157 -9.66 1.96 18.76
CA GLY A 157 -10.31 3.19 18.31
C GLY A 157 -9.71 3.87 17.07
N GLY A 158 -8.78 3.21 16.37
CA GLY A 158 -8.02 3.80 15.25
C GLY A 158 -6.66 4.40 15.63
N TRP A 159 -6.11 4.07 16.80
CA TRP A 159 -4.80 4.52 17.22
C TRP A 159 -4.03 3.44 17.98
N SER A 160 -2.70 3.45 17.86
CA SER A 160 -1.80 2.60 18.65
C SER A 160 -0.56 3.37 19.07
N ALA A 161 -0.43 3.65 20.37
CA ALA A 161 0.77 4.30 20.92
C ALA A 161 2.02 3.43 20.76
N SER A 162 1.89 2.13 21.04
CA SER A 162 3.01 1.18 21.05
C SER A 162 3.60 0.98 19.66
N GLN A 163 2.77 1.08 18.61
CA GLN A 163 3.20 0.97 17.22
C GLN A 163 3.35 2.33 16.52
N ASN A 164 3.08 3.44 17.22
CA ASN A 164 3.04 4.79 16.68
C ASN A 164 2.16 4.92 15.42
N VAL A 165 0.98 4.29 15.45
CA VAL A 165 0.03 4.23 14.32
C VAL A 165 -1.19 5.10 14.59
N VAL A 166 -1.63 5.82 13.56
CA VAL A 166 -2.91 6.56 13.56
C VAL A 166 -3.67 6.19 12.28
N CYS A 167 -4.92 5.78 12.44
CA CYS A 167 -5.84 5.52 11.33
C CYS A 167 -6.69 6.75 11.05
N ILE A 168 -6.57 7.29 9.84
CA ILE A 168 -7.33 8.43 9.36
C ILE A 168 -8.53 7.97 8.50
N PRO A 169 -9.61 8.76 8.42
CA PRO A 169 -10.73 8.51 7.52
C PRO A 169 -10.33 8.47 6.03
#